data_AF-U7QL33-F1
#
_entry.id   AF-U7QL33-F1
#
_cell.length_a   1.000
_cell.length_b   1.000
_cell.length_c   1.000
_cell.angle_alpha   90.00
_cell.angle_beta   90.00
_cell.angle_gamma   90.00
#
_symmetry.space_group_name_H-M   'P 1'
#
loop_
_entity.id
_entity.type
_entity.pdbx_description
1 polymer ?
#
loop_
_entity_poly.entity_id
_entity_poly.type
_entity_poly.pdbx_seq_one_letter_code
_entity_poly.pdbx_strand_id
1 'polypeptide(L)'
;MIQRFGTPIPITAREQRLIELYVYCPLAMTPEQFYTKWDVKQEAIAEICFRSVSMVRRWFARGRSHYHPHPNDLRHLALMDFLLEHFEEIPPELWERLCSTPPQD
;
A
#
# COMPACT_ATOMS: atom_id res chain seq x y z
N MET A 1 2.87 -15.38 -28.78
CA MET A 1 2.07 -16.20 -27.84
C MET A 1 0.85 -15.38 -27.47
N ILE A 2 -0.32 -15.71 -28.01
CA ILE A 2 -1.57 -14.96 -27.74
C ILE A 2 -2.09 -15.45 -26.39
N GLN A 3 -2.04 -14.61 -25.36
CA GLN A 3 -2.71 -14.92 -24.09
C GLN A 3 -4.22 -15.01 -24.37
N ARG A 4 -4.79 -16.19 -24.13
CA ARG A 4 -6.25 -16.35 -24.12
C ARG A 4 -6.76 -15.76 -22.81
N PHE A 5 -7.37 -14.58 -22.88
CA PHE A 5 -8.12 -14.06 -21.75
C PHE A 5 -9.34 -14.95 -21.54
N GLY A 6 -9.52 -15.48 -20.33
CA GLY A 6 -10.74 -16.19 -19.95
C GLY A 6 -11.96 -15.26 -20.01
N THR A 7 -13.16 -15.84 -20.01
CA THR A 7 -14.40 -15.06 -19.92
C THR A 7 -14.36 -14.20 -18.64
N PRO A 8 -14.64 -12.89 -18.72
CA PRO A 8 -14.69 -12.03 -17.53
C PRO A 8 -15.66 -12.58 -16.49
N ILE A 9 -15.27 -12.48 -15.21
CA ILE A 9 -16.16 -12.83 -14.10
C ILE A 9 -17.18 -11.70 -13.92
N PRO A 10 -18.50 -11.97 -13.98
CA PRO A 10 -19.51 -10.95 -13.77
C PRO A 10 -19.46 -10.36 -12.35
N ILE A 11 -19.49 -9.03 -12.24
CA ILE A 11 -19.60 -8.31 -10.97
C ILE A 11 -21.06 -8.27 -10.52
N THR A 12 -21.33 -8.81 -9.35
CA THR A 12 -22.62 -8.76 -8.67
C THR A 12 -22.82 -7.41 -7.96
N ALA A 13 -24.05 -7.13 -7.54
CA ALA A 13 -24.34 -5.93 -6.74
C ALA A 13 -23.54 -5.87 -5.42
N ARG A 14 -23.17 -7.02 -4.85
CA ARG A 14 -22.32 -7.06 -3.64
C ARG A 14 -20.90 -6.59 -3.94
N GLU A 15 -20.31 -7.09 -5.02
CA GLU A 15 -18.96 -6.70 -5.45
C GLU A 15 -18.91 -5.24 -5.92
N GLN A 16 -19.97 -4.76 -6.57
CA GLN A 16 -20.09 -3.36 -6.96
C GLN A 16 -20.05 -2.43 -5.74
N ARG A 17 -20.79 -2.76 -4.67
CA ARG A 17 -20.74 -1.98 -3.41
C ARG A 17 -19.36 -2.01 -2.75
N LEU A 18 -18.64 -3.12 -2.85
CA LEU A 18 -17.26 -3.21 -2.34
C LEU A 18 -16.32 -2.31 -3.15
N ILE A 19 -16.46 -2.27 -4.47
CA ILE A 19 -15.69 -1.38 -5.33
C ILE A 19 -15.97 0.08 -4.97
N GLU A 20 -17.24 0.45 -4.81
CA GLU A 20 -17.64 1.81 -4.41
C GLU A 20 -17.04 2.19 -3.06
N LEU A 21 -17.12 1.30 -2.07
CA LEU A 21 -16.49 1.51 -0.77
C LEU A 21 -14.98 1.75 -0.93
N TYR A 22 -14.29 0.94 -1.73
CA TYR A 22 -12.85 1.08 -1.97
C TYR A 22 -12.47 2.37 -2.72
N VAL A 23 -13.30 2.81 -3.67
CA VAL A 23 -13.09 4.03 -4.46
C VAL A 23 -13.26 5.28 -3.59
N TYR A 24 -14.26 5.28 -2.71
CA TYR A 24 -14.57 6.43 -1.86
C TYR A 24 -13.93 6.37 -0.47
N CYS A 25 -13.21 5.29 -0.13
CA CYS A 25 -12.47 5.18 1.11
C CYS A 25 -11.28 6.15 1.11
N PRO A 26 -11.19 7.11 2.05
CA PRO A 26 -10.04 8.00 2.20
C PRO A 26 -8.89 7.25 2.91
N LEU A 27 -8.39 6.18 2.30
CA LEU A 27 -7.29 5.38 2.81
C LEU A 27 -5.96 6.06 2.51
N ALA A 28 -5.44 6.84 3.46
CA ALA A 28 -4.21 7.62 3.30
C ALA A 28 -3.46 7.76 4.62
N MET A 29 -2.13 7.64 4.56
CA MET A 29 -1.23 7.87 5.70
C MET A 29 0.01 8.60 5.22
N THR A 30 0.42 9.66 5.92
CA THR A 30 1.61 10.43 5.57
C THR A 30 2.91 9.70 5.90
N PRO A 31 4.02 9.98 5.20
CA PRO A 31 5.34 9.46 5.56
C PRO A 31 5.71 9.75 7.02
N GLU A 32 5.36 10.93 7.53
CA GLU A 32 5.62 11.32 8.92
C GLU A 32 4.81 10.49 9.90
N GLN A 33 3.52 10.25 9.64
CA GLN A 33 2.69 9.36 10.47
C GLN A 33 3.23 7.93 10.45
N PHE A 34 3.56 7.39 9.26
CA PHE A 34 4.06 6.03 9.13
C PHE A 34 5.39 5.86 9.85
N TYR A 35 6.31 6.80 9.65
CA TYR A 35 7.59 6.86 10.34
C TYR A 35 7.41 6.93 11.87
N THR A 36 6.52 7.79 12.35
CA THR A 36 6.27 7.95 13.79
C THR A 36 5.70 6.69 14.44
N LYS A 37 4.86 5.95 13.71
CA LYS A 37 4.20 4.74 14.23
C LYS A 37 5.12 3.53 14.23
N TRP A 38 5.89 3.32 13.16
CA TRP A 38 6.65 2.08 12.95
C TRP A 38 8.17 2.23 13.09
N ASP A 39 8.70 3.46 13.19
CA ASP A 39 10.12 3.79 13.25
C ASP A 39 10.98 3.11 12.16
N VAL A 40 10.41 2.98 10.95
CA VAL A 40 11.12 2.39 9.81
C VAL A 40 12.06 3.40 9.15
N LYS A 41 13.12 2.92 8.51
CA LYS A 41 14.02 3.79 7.75
C LYS A 41 13.36 4.33 6.48
N GLN A 42 13.79 5.49 6.01
CA GLN A 42 13.28 6.10 4.78
C GLN A 42 13.50 5.22 3.54
N GLU A 43 14.50 4.34 3.56
CA GLU A 43 14.73 3.32 2.53
C GLU A 43 13.55 2.35 2.41
N ALA A 44 13.01 1.86 3.53
CA ALA A 44 11.84 0.98 3.52
C ALA A 44 10.58 1.72 3.01
N ILE A 45 10.40 2.98 3.43
CA ILE A 45 9.32 3.85 2.91
C ILE A 45 9.44 4.01 1.38
N ALA A 46 10.66 4.12 0.85
CA ALA A 46 10.89 4.21 -0.58
C ALA A 46 10.50 2.93 -1.32
N GLU A 47 10.82 1.76 -0.76
CA GLU A 47 10.44 0.45 -1.29
C GLU A 47 8.92 0.26 -1.29
N ILE A 48 8.25 0.54 -0.15
CA ILE A 48 6.79 0.46 0.00
C ILE A 48 6.07 1.32 -1.06
N CYS A 49 6.56 2.53 -1.30
CA CYS A 49 5.93 3.48 -2.21
C CYS A 49 6.43 3.37 -3.68
N PHE A 50 7.33 2.44 -3.99
CA PHE A 50 7.97 2.33 -5.31
C PHE A 50 8.65 3.64 -5.77
N ARG A 51 9.36 4.30 -4.86
CA ARG A 51 10.08 5.57 -5.08
C ARG A 51 11.58 5.43 -4.88
N SER A 52 12.33 6.44 -5.32
CA SER A 52 13.74 6.55 -4.95
C SER A 52 13.87 7.10 -3.54
N VAL A 53 14.90 6.67 -2.81
CA VAL A 53 15.24 7.20 -1.47
C VAL A 53 15.43 8.72 -1.51
N SER A 54 16.02 9.25 -2.59
CA SER A 54 16.18 10.70 -2.79
C SER A 54 14.84 11.44 -2.84
N MET A 55 13.81 10.83 -3.42
CA MET A 55 12.46 11.41 -3.45
C MET A 55 11.80 11.37 -2.07
N VAL A 56 11.93 10.26 -1.34
CA VAL A 56 11.43 10.14 0.04
C VAL A 56 12.11 11.14 0.97
N ARG A 57 13.43 11.33 0.85
CA ARG A 57 14.16 12.36 1.62
C ARG A 57 13.59 13.76 1.44
N ARG A 58 13.04 14.07 0.26
CA ARG A 58 12.38 15.36 0.01
C ARG A 58 11.02 15.49 0.68
N TRP A 59 10.34 14.39 1.00
CA TRP A 59 9.10 14.43 1.79
C TRP A 59 9.38 14.93 3.21
N PHE A 60 10.47 14.47 3.82
CA PHE A 60 10.90 14.90 5.15
C PHE A 60 11.69 16.23 5.18
N ALA A 61 11.99 16.79 4.01
CA ALA A 61 12.73 18.05 3.92
C ALA A 61 11.86 19.25 4.31
N ARG A 62 12.50 20.37 4.65
CA ARG A 62 11.83 21.64 4.99
C ARG A 62 12.10 22.70 3.91
N GLY A 63 11.14 23.62 3.73
CA GLY A 63 11.30 24.75 2.82
C GLY A 63 11.31 24.35 1.34
N ARG A 64 12.16 24.99 0.52
CA ARG A 64 12.13 24.86 -0.95
C ARG A 64 12.45 23.46 -1.49
N SER A 65 13.07 22.60 -0.70
CA SER A 65 13.37 21.21 -1.07
C SER A 65 12.23 20.24 -0.73
N HIS A 66 11.25 20.67 0.08
CA HIS A 66 10.08 19.88 0.45
C HIS A 66 9.26 19.53 -0.79
N TYR A 67 8.75 18.30 -0.82
CA TYR A 67 7.87 17.81 -1.86
C TYR A 67 6.75 16.99 -1.21
N HIS A 68 5.51 17.16 -1.66
CA HIS A 68 4.40 16.38 -1.12
C HIS A 68 4.34 15.00 -1.77
N PRO A 69 4.14 13.92 -1.00
CA PRO A 69 3.86 12.60 -1.56
C PRO A 69 2.60 12.62 -2.44
N HIS A 70 2.58 11.81 -3.48
CA HIS A 70 1.40 11.62 -4.32
C HIS A 70 0.33 10.85 -3.54
N PRO A 71 -0.98 11.03 -3.81
CA PRO A 71 -2.03 10.24 -3.15
C PRO A 71 -1.82 8.71 -3.18
N ASN A 72 -1.22 8.19 -4.25
CA ASN A 72 -0.85 6.77 -4.33
C ASN A 72 0.20 6.37 -3.29
N ASP A 73 1.19 7.24 -3.03
CA ASP A 73 2.21 6.99 -2.00
C ASP A 73 1.54 6.92 -0.61
N LEU A 74 0.61 7.86 -0.34
CA LEU A 74 -0.17 7.86 0.91
C LEU A 74 -1.02 6.59 1.07
N ARG A 75 -1.60 6.11 -0.03
CA ARG A 75 -2.40 4.87 -0.04
C ARG A 75 -1.53 3.64 0.20
N HIS A 76 -0.33 3.58 -0.38
CA HIS A 76 0.60 2.48 -0.14
C HIS A 76 1.04 2.42 1.33
N LEU A 77 1.31 3.57 1.96
CA LEU A 77 1.64 3.62 3.38
C LEU A 77 0.46 3.18 4.24
N ALA A 78 -0.77 3.62 3.94
CA ALA A 78 -1.95 3.19 4.68
C ALA A 78 -2.27 1.70 4.51
N LEU A 79 -2.04 1.14 3.31
CA LEU A 79 -2.18 -0.30 3.09
C LEU A 79 -1.12 -1.08 3.88
N MET A 80 0.14 -0.64 3.85
CA MET A 80 1.19 -1.29 4.62
C MET A 80 0.93 -1.19 6.13
N ASP A 81 0.43 -0.04 6.59
CA ASP A 81 0.01 0.16 7.98
C ASP A 81 -1.02 -0.87 8.42
N PHE A 82 -2.09 -1.03 7.63
CA PHE A 82 -3.12 -2.04 7.87
C PHE A 82 -2.55 -3.46 7.90
N LEU A 83 -1.67 -3.80 6.95
CA LEU A 83 -1.05 -5.13 6.89
C LEU A 83 -0.16 -5.41 8.12
N LEU A 84 0.57 -4.41 8.61
CA LEU A 84 1.41 -4.54 9.80
C LEU A 84 0.57 -4.64 11.08
N GLU A 85 -0.51 -3.87 11.21
CA GLU A 85 -1.41 -3.95 12.37
C GLU A 85 -2.12 -5.30 12.49
N HIS A 86 -2.52 -5.86 11.36
CA HIS A 86 -3.36 -7.06 11.31
C HIS A 86 -2.59 -8.30 10.84
N PHE A 87 -1.25 -8.27 10.89
CA PHE A 87 -0.41 -9.36 10.36
C PHE A 87 -0.82 -10.74 10.92
N GLU A 88 -0.97 -10.82 12.24
CA GLU A 88 -1.36 -12.02 12.99
C GLU A 88 -2.84 -12.41 12.82
N GLU A 89 -3.68 -11.47 12.37
CA GLU A 89 -5.11 -11.69 12.17
C GLU A 89 -5.43 -12.22 10.76
N ILE A 90 -4.54 -11.97 9.79
CA ILE A 90 -4.69 -12.42 8.41
C ILE A 90 -4.30 -13.90 8.33
N PRO A 91 -5.21 -14.81 7.92
CA PRO A 91 -4.90 -16.22 7.79
C PRO A 91 -3.72 -16.47 6.82
N PRO A 92 -2.78 -17.40 7.13
CA PRO A 92 -1.62 -17.70 6.30
C PRO A 92 -1.97 -18.03 4.84
N GLU A 93 -3.11 -18.66 4.60
CA GLU A 93 -3.56 -19.05 3.26
C GLU A 93 -3.92 -17.82 2.40
N LEU A 94 -4.29 -16.70 3.04
CA LEU A 94 -4.49 -15.43 2.32
C LEU A 94 -3.15 -14.78 1.98
N TRP A 95 -2.13 -14.90 2.83
CA TRP A 95 -0.77 -14.46 2.52
C TRP A 95 -0.20 -15.21 1.32
N GLU A 96 -0.34 -16.54 1.28
CA GLU A 96 0.11 -17.38 0.16
C GLU A 96 -0.59 -17.01 -1.16
N ARG A 97 -1.86 -16.61 -1.09
CA ARG A 97 -2.64 -16.15 -2.25
C ARG A 97 -2.24 -14.75 -2.70
N LEU A 98 -1.86 -13.88 -1.78
CA LEU A 98 -1.41 -12.52 -2.08
C LEU A 98 0.00 -12.52 -2.69
N CYS A 99 0.89 -13.34 -2.13
CA CYS A 99 2.28 -13.51 -2.55
C CYS A 99 2.66 -14.99 -2.45
N SER A 100 3.21 -15.58 -3.53
CA SER A 100 3.64 -16.99 -3.57
C SER A 100 4.81 -17.33 -2.64
N THR A 101 5.23 -16.41 -1.79
CA THR A 101 6.22 -16.58 -0.73
C THR A 101 5.72 -15.75 0.46
N PRO A 102 5.03 -16.35 1.44
CA PRO A 102 4.56 -15.60 2.59
C PRO A 102 5.76 -15.03 3.38
N PRO A 103 5.61 -13.89 4.06
CA PRO A 103 6.62 -13.41 5.02
C PRO A 103 6.94 -14.52 6.02
N GLN A 104 8.21 -14.79 6.27
CA GLN A 104 8.63 -15.73 7.32
C GLN A 104 8.87 -14.95 8.62
N ASP A 105 8.53 -15.58 9.74
CA ASP A 105 8.74 -15.08 11.11
C ASP A 105 10.19 -14.66 11.41
#